data_AF-A0A2H5Z0D6-F1
#
_entry.id   AF-A0A2H5Z0D6-F1
#
_cell.length_a   1.000
_cell.length_b   1.000
_cell.length_c   1.000
_cell.angle_alpha   90.00
_cell.angle_beta   90.00
_cell.angle_gamma   90.00
#
_symmetry.space_group_name_H-M   'P 1'
#
loop_
_entity.id
_entity.type
_entity.pdbx_description
1 polymer ?
#
loop_
_entity_poly.entity_id
_entity_poly.type
_entity_poly.pdbx_seq_one_letter_code
_entity_poly.pdbx_strand_id
1 'polypeptide(L)' 'MENHGAVAVGETPLDAFRRIEVLEFLCRLVVTARSAGLTLRGIGADAVAALRASYGAKPRR' A
#
# COMPACT_ATOMS: atom_id res chain seq x y z
N MET A 1 13.42 3.33 0.23
CA MET A 1 14.82 3.63 0.56
C MET A 1 15.05 3.16 1.98
N GLU A 2 15.85 2.12 2.14
CA GLU A 2 16.14 1.57 3.45
C GLU A 2 16.73 2.66 4.36
N ASN A 3 16.27 2.72 5.61
CA ASN A 3 16.71 3.70 6.63
C ASN A 3 16.51 5.19 6.25
N HIS A 4 15.66 5.49 5.27
CA HIS A 4 15.36 6.88 4.87
C HIS A 4 13.86 7.13 4.74
N GLY A 5 13.17 6.36 3.88
CA GLY A 5 11.76 6.58 3.60
C GLY A 5 11.31 6.03 2.25
N ALA A 6 10.20 6.56 1.74
CA ALA A 6 9.63 6.19 0.46
C ALA A 6 9.43 7.42 -0.43
N VAL A 7 9.48 7.21 -1.74
CA VAL A 7 9.20 8.24 -2.75
C VAL A 7 7.99 7.78 -3.54
N ALA A 8 6.99 8.65 -3.66
CA ALA A 8 5.85 8.46 -4.53
C ALA A 8 5.81 9.58 -5.58
N VAL A 9 5.40 9.24 -6.79
CA VAL A 9 5.19 10.17 -7.90
C VAL A 9 3.76 10.06 -8.38
N GLY A 10 3.24 11.13 -8.97
CA GLY A 10 1.89 11.22 -9.54
C GLY A 10 1.85 12.23 -10.68
N GLU A 11 0.77 12.25 -11.45
CA GLU A 11 0.57 13.24 -12.53
C GLU A 11 0.40 14.64 -11.97
N THR A 12 -0.16 14.73 -10.76
CA THR A 12 -0.25 15.97 -9.97
C THR A 12 0.38 15.81 -8.59
N PRO A 13 0.73 16.91 -7.90
CA PRO A 13 1.16 16.85 -6.50
C PRO A 13 0.15 16.16 -5.58
N LEU A 14 -1.15 16.34 -5.85
CA LEU A 14 -2.22 15.70 -5.08
C LEU A 14 -2.22 14.18 -5.27
N ASP A 15 -1.93 13.68 -6.47
CA ASP A 15 -1.84 12.24 -6.72
C ASP A 15 -0.61 11.63 -6.03
N ALA A 16 0.52 12.33 -6.06
CA ALA A 16 1.72 11.92 -5.33
C ALA A 16 1.46 11.89 -3.82
N PHE A 17 0.76 12.91 -3.29
CA PHE A 17 0.37 12.98 -1.89
C PHE A 17 -0.58 11.84 -1.50
N ARG A 18 -1.63 11.58 -2.27
CA ARG A 18 -2.56 10.46 -2.01
C ARG A 18 -1.84 9.11 -1.98
N ARG A 19 -0.90 8.88 -2.91
CA ARG A 19 -0.14 7.63 -2.97
C ARG A 19 0.74 7.44 -1.74
N ILE A 20 1.45 8.50 -1.30
CA ILE A 20 2.30 8.41 -0.11
C ILE A 20 1.46 8.30 1.17
N GLU A 21 0.31 8.98 1.24
CA GLU A 21 -0.62 8.91 2.37
C GLU A 21 -1.18 7.50 2.57
N VAL A 22 -1.65 6.86 1.49
CA VAL A 22 -2.13 5.47 1.54
C VAL A 22 -1.00 4.53 1.96
N LEU A 23 0.21 4.71 1.43
CA LEU A 23 1.37 3.90 1.84
C LEU A 23 1.65 4.04 3.33
N GLU A 24 1.69 5.26 3.84
CA GLU A 24 1.99 5.53 5.25
C GLU A 24 0.90 4.98 6.18
N PHE A 25 -0.37 5.12 5.80
CA PHE A 25 -1.48 4.52 6.54
C PHE A 25 -1.33 3.00 6.68
N LEU A 26 -0.98 2.31 5.58
CA LEU A 26 -0.77 0.87 5.59
C LEU A 26 0.48 0.46 6.38
N CYS A 27 1.59 1.20 6.25
CA CYS A 27 2.80 0.99 7.04
C CYS A 27 2.51 1.10 8.54
N ARG A 28 1.82 2.16 8.95
CA ARG A 28 1.40 2.36 10.34
C ARG A 28 0.52 1.21 10.82
N LEU A 29 -0.47 0.80 10.03
CA LEU A 29 -1.32 -0.34 10.36
C LEU A 29 -0.52 -1.64 10.58
N VAL A 30 0.46 -1.93 9.72
CA VAL A 30 1.32 -3.12 9.86
C VAL A 30 2.19 -3.05 11.11
N VAL A 31 2.83 -1.91 11.37
CA VAL A 31 3.67 -1.71 12.55
C VAL A 31 2.83 -1.83 13.83
N THR A 32 1.68 -1.14 13.89
CA THR A 32 0.78 -1.20 15.03
C THR A 32 0.28 -2.62 15.30
N ALA A 33 -0.15 -3.34 14.26
CA ALA A 33 -0.62 -4.72 14.41
C ALA A 33 0.49 -5.64 14.96
N ARG A 34 1.71 -5.53 14.42
CA ARG A 34 2.87 -6.29 14.90
C ARG A 34 3.21 -5.98 16.35
N SER A 35 3.24 -4.70 16.72
CA SER A 35 3.49 -4.27 18.10
C SER A 35 2.40 -4.75 19.07
N ALA A 36 1.18 -4.95 18.58
CA ALA A 36 0.06 -5.52 19.34
C ALA A 36 0.03 -7.06 19.36
N GLY A 37 1.02 -7.75 18.77
CA GLY A 37 1.04 -9.22 18.68
C GLY A 37 0.01 -9.80 17.71
N LEU A 38 -0.58 -8.98 16.84
CA LEU A 38 -1.58 -9.41 15.86
C LEU A 38 -0.91 -9.91 14.58
N THR A 39 -1.41 -11.04 14.08
CA THR A 39 -1.01 -11.56 12.77
C THR A 39 -1.98 -11.05 11.70
N LEU A 40 -1.51 -10.16 10.83
CA LEU A 40 -2.28 -9.70 9.67
C LEU A 40 -2.39 -10.81 8.63
N ARG A 41 -3.59 -11.00 8.07
CA ARG A 41 -3.85 -11.93 6.97
C ARG A 41 -4.13 -11.15 5.69
N GLY A 42 -3.48 -11.55 4.61
CA GLY A 42 -3.78 -11.00 3.28
C GLY A 42 -5.18 -11.39 2.81
N ILE A 43 -5.77 -10.58 1.95
CA ILE A 43 -7.14 -10.75 1.43
C ILE A 43 -7.32 -11.96 0.48
N GLY A 44 -6.24 -12.71 0.19
CA GLY A 44 -6.26 -13.85 -0.75
C GLY A 44 -6.04 -13.43 -2.21
N ALA A 45 -5.57 -14.39 -3.04
CA ALA A 45 -5.20 -14.12 -4.43
C ALA A 45 -6.38 -13.64 -5.28
N ASP A 46 -7.56 -14.24 -5.09
CA ASP A 46 -8.77 -13.89 -5.86
C ASP A 46 -9.24 -12.46 -5.56
N ALA A 47 -9.23 -12.05 -4.29
CA ALA A 47 -9.58 -10.68 -3.91
C ALA A 47 -8.54 -9.65 -4.40
N VAL A 48 -7.25 -10.01 -4.40
CA VAL A 48 -6.21 -9.15 -5.02
C VAL A 48 -6.43 -9.02 -6.52
N ALA A 49 -6.81 -10.09 -7.22
CA ALA A 49 -7.10 -10.06 -8.66
C ALA A 49 -8.33 -9.17 -8.95
N ALA A 50 -9.41 -9.34 -8.19
CA ALA A 50 -10.62 -8.52 -8.30
C ALA A 50 -10.33 -7.02 -8.04
N LEU A 51 -9.55 -6.71 -7.01
CA LEU A 51 -9.15 -5.34 -6.69
C LEU A 51 -8.29 -4.72 -7.81
N ARG A 52 -7.34 -5.48 -8.37
CA ARG A 52 -6.54 -4.99 -9.51
C ARG A 52 -7.40 -4.69 -10.73
N ALA A 53 -8.36 -5.56 -11.02
CA ALA A 53 -9.30 -5.37 -12.13
C ALA A 53 -10.16 -4.11 -11.94
N SER A 54 -10.69 -3.86 -10.73
CA SER A 54 -11.54 -2.68 -10.46
C SER A 54 -10.78 -1.35 -10.57
N TYR A 55 -9.49 -1.34 -10.25
CA TYR A 55 -8.65 -0.13 -10.30
C TYR A 55 -7.80 -0.01 -11.58
N GLY A 56 -7.97 -0.90 -12.56
CA GLY A 56 -7.20 -0.89 -13.81
C GLY A 56 -5.68 -1.08 -13.61
N ALA A 57 -5.27 -1.67 -12.49
CA ALA A 57 -3.86 -1.78 -12.12
C ALA A 57 -3.17 -2.90 -12.91
N LYS A 58 -2.17 -2.55 -13.72
CA LYS A 58 -1.36 -3.55 -14.46
C LYS A 58 -0.49 -4.36 -13.47
N PRO A 59 -0.27 -5.66 -13.73
CA PRO A 59 0.67 -6.46 -12.93
C PRO A 59 2.06 -5.81 -12.95
N ARG A 60 2.75 -5.81 -11.81
CA ARG A 60 4.18 -5.45 -11.78
C ARG A 60 4.94 -6.52 -12.54
N ARG A 61 5.70 -6.09 -13.56
CA ARG A 61 6.59 -6.95 -14.36
C ARG A 61 7.73 -7.48 -13.52
#